data_AF-A0A3D3UWN6-F1
#
_entry.id   AF-A0A3D3UWN6-F1
#
_cell.length_a   1.000
_cell.length_b   1.000
_cell.length_c   1.000
_cell.angle_alpha   90.00
_cell.angle_beta   90.00
_cell.angle_gamma   90.00
#
_symmetry.space_group_name_H-M   'P 1'
#
loop_
_entity.id
_entity.type
_entity.pdbx_description
1 polymer ?
#
loop_
_entity_poly.entity_id
_entity_poly.type
_entity_poly.pdbx_seq_one_letter_code
_entity_poly.pdbx_strand_id
1 'polypeptide(L)'
;MYINKFQALKIGNLQINLPIIQGGMGIGISLAGLACAVANAGGIGVIATAGIGHTEADWDTNPKAADTRALQKEIQKTKAGTDGVIGVNIMVALSDFDDL
;
A
#
# COMPACT_ATOMS: atom_id res chain seq x y z
N MET A 1 -32.35 6.86 -3.94
CA MET A 1 -32.18 7.52 -5.25
C MET A 1 -31.31 8.74 -4.99
N TYR A 2 -30.05 8.87 -5.37
CA TYR A 2 -29.25 8.34 -6.47
C TYR A 2 -27.93 7.76 -5.94
N ILE A 3 -27.64 6.48 -6.19
CA ILE A 3 -26.23 6.08 -6.25
C ILE A 3 -25.86 6.36 -7.70
N ASN A 4 -25.27 7.54 -7.95
CA ASN A 4 -24.52 7.75 -9.18
C ASN A 4 -23.54 6.58 -9.26
N LYS A 5 -23.82 5.65 -10.17
CA LYS A 5 -23.08 4.41 -10.32
C LYS A 5 -21.71 4.84 -10.81
N PHE A 6 -20.75 4.97 -9.90
CA PHE A 6 -19.38 5.34 -10.26
C PHE A 6 -18.93 4.41 -11.40
N GLN A 7 -18.34 5.00 -12.43
CA GLN A 7 -17.77 4.18 -13.50
C GLN A 7 -16.66 3.34 -12.88
N ALA A 8 -16.73 2.01 -13.10
CA ALA A 8 -15.71 1.11 -12.59
C ALA A 8 -14.34 1.51 -13.15
N LEU A 9 -13.35 1.60 -12.26
CA LEU A 9 -11.96 1.83 -12.63
C LEU A 9 -11.39 0.53 -13.20
N LYS A 10 -10.77 0.61 -14.37
CA LYS A 10 -10.06 -0.50 -15.01
C LYS A 10 -8.57 -0.22 -15.07
N ILE A 11 -7.76 -1.13 -14.54
CA ILE A 11 -6.29 -1.09 -14.60
C ILE A 11 -5.80 -2.44 -15.09
N GLY A 12 -5.39 -2.53 -16.35
CA GLY A 12 -5.09 -3.81 -17.00
C GLY A 12 -6.28 -4.77 -16.89
N ASN A 13 -6.08 -5.91 -16.22
CA ASN A 13 -7.11 -6.93 -16.01
C ASN A 13 -7.95 -6.72 -14.73
N LEU A 14 -7.65 -5.69 -13.94
CA LEU A 14 -8.37 -5.39 -12.71
C LEU A 14 -9.60 -4.52 -13.00
N GLN A 15 -10.71 -4.84 -12.35
CA GLN A 15 -11.93 -4.05 -12.38
C GLN A 15 -12.36 -3.72 -10.95
N ILE A 16 -12.39 -2.43 -10.62
CA ILE A 16 -12.73 -1.94 -9.29
C ILE A 16 -14.04 -1.14 -9.39
N ASN A 17 -15.12 -1.68 -8.82
CA ASN A 17 -16.46 -1.10 -8.91
C ASN A 17 -16.64 0.15 -8.03
N LEU A 18 -15.91 0.23 -6.92
CA LEU A 18 -15.82 1.42 -6.08
C LEU A 18 -14.46 2.08 -6.37
N PRO A 19 -14.38 3.07 -7.29
CA PRO A 19 -13.11 3.65 -7.75
C PRO A 19 -12.54 4.63 -6.72
N ILE A 20 -12.38 4.18 -5.48
CA ILE A 20 -11.77 4.91 -4.38
C ILE A 20 -10.43 4.25 -4.07
N ILE A 21 -9.38 5.05 -4.13
CA ILE A 21 -8.02 4.65 -3.78
C ILE A 21 -7.64 5.41 -2.52
N GLN A 22 -7.34 4.70 -1.44
CA GLN A 22 -6.74 5.33 -0.27
C GLN A 22 -5.29 5.68 -0.61
N GLY A 23 -4.92 6.95 -0.56
CA GLY A 23 -3.58 7.40 -0.92
C GLY A 23 -2.51 6.88 0.03
N GLY A 24 -1.37 6.43 -0.50
CA GLY A 24 -0.25 5.95 0.32
C GLY A 24 0.31 7.04 1.24
N MET A 25 0.55 6.69 2.49
CA MET A 25 1.07 7.58 3.54
C MET A 25 2.29 6.93 4.18
N GLY A 26 3.47 7.55 3.98
CA GLY A 26 4.78 7.03 4.43
C GLY A 26 4.94 6.98 5.95
N ILE A 27 6.16 6.70 6.41
CA ILE A 27 6.55 6.57 7.83
C ILE A 27 5.68 5.60 8.66
N GLY A 28 5.09 4.60 7.98
CA GLY A 28 4.29 3.57 8.63
C GLY A 28 2.83 3.94 8.91
N ILE A 29 2.26 4.98 8.26
CA ILE A 29 0.83 5.29 8.42
C ILE A 29 -0.05 4.30 7.64
N SER A 30 0.24 4.07 6.35
CA SER A 30 -0.53 3.14 5.53
C SER A 30 0.16 1.77 5.45
N LEU A 31 -0.13 0.93 6.44
CA LEU A 31 0.36 -0.45 6.55
C LEU A 31 -0.75 -1.48 6.25
N ALA A 32 -0.48 -2.77 6.48
CA ALA A 32 -1.38 -3.85 6.11
C ALA A 32 -2.79 -3.70 6.69
N GLY A 33 -2.93 -3.23 7.93
CA GLY A 33 -4.24 -3.04 8.56
C GLY A 33 -5.16 -2.09 7.78
N LEU A 34 -4.65 -0.89 7.44
CA LEU A 34 -5.43 0.10 6.68
C LEU A 34 -5.65 -0.36 5.24
N ALA A 35 -4.60 -0.87 4.57
CA ALA A 35 -4.70 -1.34 3.19
C ALA A 35 -5.74 -2.48 3.05
N CYS A 36 -5.72 -3.47 3.96
CA CYS A 36 -6.72 -4.54 3.99
C CYS A 36 -8.12 -4.00 4.25
N ALA A 37 -8.29 -3.08 5.21
CA ALA A 37 -9.60 -2.53 5.53
C ALA A 37 -10.26 -1.85 4.32
N VAL A 38 -9.48 -1.07 3.57
CA VAL A 38 -9.95 -0.39 2.35
C VAL A 38 -10.25 -1.40 1.24
N ALA A 39 -9.35 -2.35 1.01
CA ALA A 39 -9.54 -3.39 -0.01
C ALA A 39 -10.78 -4.26 0.27
N ASN A 40 -10.99 -4.66 1.54
CA ASN A 40 -12.16 -5.43 1.97
C ASN A 40 -13.47 -4.63 1.88
N ALA A 41 -13.41 -3.30 1.96
CA ALA A 41 -14.56 -2.42 1.71
C ALA A 41 -14.85 -2.23 0.20
N GLY A 42 -14.05 -2.83 -0.68
CA GLY A 42 -14.23 -2.81 -2.13
C GLY A 42 -13.48 -1.68 -2.86
N GLY A 43 -12.70 -0.87 -2.14
CA GLY A 43 -11.78 0.11 -2.72
C GLY A 43 -10.40 -0.48 -3.01
N ILE A 44 -9.41 0.38 -3.19
CA ILE A 44 -8.00 0.00 -3.32
C ILE A 44 -7.22 0.54 -2.12
N GLY A 45 -6.68 -0.38 -1.30
CA GLY A 45 -5.75 -0.04 -0.22
C GLY A 45 -4.32 0.10 -0.73
N VAL A 46 -3.57 1.08 -0.24
CA VAL A 46 -2.20 1.34 -0.71
C VAL A 46 -1.22 1.34 0.45
N ILE A 47 -0.14 0.57 0.31
CA ILE A 47 1.02 0.60 1.20
C ILE A 47 2.03 1.61 0.65
N ALA A 48 2.61 2.47 1.49
CA ALA A 48 3.65 3.41 1.07
C ALA A 48 5.03 2.94 1.49
N THR A 49 6.01 3.01 0.59
CA THR A 49 7.36 2.52 0.87
C THR A 49 8.24 3.51 1.63
N ALA A 50 7.98 4.83 1.48
CA ALA A 50 8.82 5.86 2.07
C ALA A 50 8.91 5.75 3.60
N GLY A 51 10.08 5.36 4.12
CA GLY A 51 10.31 5.20 5.56
C GLY A 51 9.46 4.10 6.21
N ILE A 52 9.04 3.09 5.45
CA ILE A 52 8.16 2.02 5.95
C ILE A 52 8.77 1.22 7.10
N GLY A 53 10.10 1.12 7.14
CA GLY A 53 10.87 0.45 8.18
C GLY A 53 11.20 1.33 9.37
N HIS A 54 10.65 2.55 9.49
CA HIS A 54 11.00 3.50 10.57
C HIS A 54 10.83 2.94 12.00
N THR A 55 9.99 1.92 12.19
CA THR A 55 9.80 1.25 13.49
C THR A 55 10.71 0.03 13.71
N GLU A 56 11.52 -0.35 12.72
CA GLU A 56 12.48 -1.44 12.85
C GLU A 56 13.70 -0.99 13.66
N ALA A 57 14.26 -1.91 14.46
CA ALA A 57 15.27 -1.56 15.46
C ALA A 57 16.57 -0.97 14.90
N ASP A 58 16.92 -1.29 13.65
CA ASP A 58 18.15 -0.86 12.99
C ASP A 58 17.95 0.30 12.01
N TRP A 59 16.74 0.88 11.89
CA TRP A 59 16.41 1.86 10.85
C TRP A 59 17.34 3.08 10.83
N ASP A 60 17.70 3.64 11.98
CA ASP A 60 18.61 4.80 12.06
C ASP A 60 20.03 4.49 11.54
N THR A 61 20.42 3.22 11.50
CA THR A 61 21.76 2.77 11.10
C THR A 61 21.79 2.02 9.77
N ASN A 62 20.67 1.43 9.35
CA ASN A 62 20.52 0.64 8.14
C ASN A 62 19.10 0.78 7.55
N PRO A 63 18.69 2.01 7.16
CA PRO A 63 17.31 2.31 6.77
C PRO A 63 16.87 1.49 5.56
N LYS A 64 17.78 1.27 4.60
CA LYS A 64 17.51 0.49 3.39
C LYS A 64 17.10 -0.95 3.72
N ALA A 65 17.88 -1.67 4.53
CA ALA A 65 17.55 -3.05 4.88
C ALA A 65 16.29 -3.14 5.77
N ALA A 66 16.10 -2.15 6.65
CA ALA A 66 14.90 -2.02 7.46
C ALA A 66 13.65 -1.81 6.59
N ASP A 67 13.69 -0.88 5.64
CA ASP A 67 12.59 -0.58 4.72
C ASP A 67 12.26 -1.77 3.81
N THR A 68 13.27 -2.43 3.22
CA THR A 68 13.04 -3.65 2.42
C THR A 68 12.36 -4.76 3.23
N ARG A 69 12.84 -5.02 4.45
CA ARG A 69 12.27 -6.06 5.33
C ARG A 69 10.84 -5.73 5.75
N ALA A 70 10.59 -4.48 6.14
CA ALA A 70 9.26 -4.02 6.52
C ALA A 70 8.29 -4.08 5.34
N LEU A 71 8.71 -3.67 4.13
CA LEU A 71 7.89 -3.75 2.92
C LEU A 71 7.48 -5.19 2.60
N GLN A 72 8.43 -6.13 2.61
CA GLN A 72 8.14 -7.55 2.37
C GLN A 72 7.12 -8.09 3.37
N LYS A 73 7.32 -7.81 4.66
CA LYS A 73 6.43 -8.21 5.76
C LYS A 73 5.02 -7.67 5.59
N GLU A 74 4.88 -6.38 5.27
CA GLU A 74 3.59 -5.73 5.14
C GLU A 74 2.85 -6.19 3.87
N ILE A 75 3.54 -6.38 2.74
CA ILE A 75 2.94 -7.00 1.54
C ILE A 75 2.41 -8.40 1.84
N GLN A 76 3.18 -9.24 2.54
CA GLN A 76 2.76 -10.60 2.91
C GLN A 76 1.53 -10.58 3.81
N LYS A 77 1.53 -9.74 4.84
CA LYS A 77 0.37 -9.57 5.73
C LYS A 77 -0.86 -9.09 4.98
N THR A 78 -0.70 -8.13 4.06
CA THR A 78 -1.82 -7.62 3.28
C THR A 78 -2.39 -8.70 2.38
N LYS A 79 -1.55 -9.41 1.64
CA LYS A 79 -2.00 -10.53 0.79
C LYS A 79 -2.69 -11.66 1.57
N ALA A 80 -2.35 -11.85 2.85
CA ALA A 80 -3.02 -12.81 3.72
C ALA A 80 -4.34 -12.28 4.32
N GLY A 81 -4.56 -10.96 4.33
CA GLY A 81 -5.69 -10.31 5.00
C GLY A 81 -6.80 -9.79 4.08
N THR A 82 -6.61 -9.85 2.76
CA THR A 82 -7.62 -9.43 1.78
C THR A 82 -7.42 -10.15 0.44
N ASP A 83 -8.53 -10.49 -0.22
CA ASP A 83 -8.58 -10.88 -1.64
C ASP A 83 -8.86 -9.67 -2.56
N GLY A 84 -8.97 -8.47 -1.98
CA GLY A 84 -9.22 -7.23 -2.70
C GLY A 84 -7.99 -6.69 -3.43
N VAL A 85 -8.18 -5.61 -4.19
CA VAL A 85 -7.09 -4.98 -4.93
C VAL A 85 -6.25 -4.12 -4.00
N ILE A 86 -4.94 -4.29 -4.08
CA ILE A 86 -3.96 -3.54 -3.29
C ILE A 86 -2.93 -2.86 -4.20
N GLY A 87 -2.40 -1.74 -3.75
CA GLY A 87 -1.32 -1.01 -4.41
C GLY A 87 -0.12 -0.80 -3.51
N VAL A 88 1.01 -0.47 -4.12
CA VAL A 88 2.22 -0.03 -3.43
C VAL A 88 2.63 1.31 -4.03
N ASN A 89 2.83 2.32 -3.18
CA ASN A 89 3.33 3.63 -3.56
C ASN A 89 4.86 3.66 -3.42
N ILE A 90 5.55 3.72 -4.55
CA ILE A 90 7.01 3.85 -4.65
C ILE A 90 7.32 5.29 -5.09
N MET A 91 7.98 6.05 -4.22
CA MET A 91 8.34 7.44 -4.50
C MET A 91 9.70 7.51 -5.19
N VAL A 92 9.68 7.75 -6.51
CA VAL A 92 10.90 7.89 -7.34
C VAL A 92 11.75 9.12 -7.02
N ALA A 93 11.31 9.97 -6.09
CA ALA A 93 12.09 11.10 -5.57
C ALA A 93 13.09 10.68 -4.48
N LEU A 94 12.95 9.47 -3.92
CA LEU A 94 13.91 8.92 -2.95
C LEU A 94 15.16 8.42 -3.70
N SER A 95 16.31 8.38 -3.03
CA SER A 95 17.58 7.95 -3.67
C SER A 95 17.76 6.44 -3.80
N ASP A 96 16.89 5.67 -3.15
CA ASP A 96 17.00 4.22 -2.97
C ASP A 96 15.76 3.46 -3.48
N PHE A 97 14.90 4.14 -4.27
CA PHE A 97 13.65 3.56 -4.75
C PHE A 97 13.84 2.34 -5.67
N ASP A 98 14.96 2.27 -6.39
CA ASP A 98 15.29 1.18 -7.32
C ASP A 98 15.58 -0.14 -6.61
N ASP A 99 15.83 -0.10 -5.30
CA ASP A 99 16.13 -1.28 -4.49
C ASP A 99 14.89 -1.93 -3.85
N LEU A 100 13.71 -1.31 -4.02
CA LEU A 100 12.44 -1.68 -3.38
C LEU A 100 11.57 -2.63 -4.22
#